data_AF-A0A250XRT2-F1
#
_entry.id   AF-A0A250XRT2-F1
#
_cell.length_a   1.000
_cell.length_b   1.000
_cell.length_c   1.000
_cell.angle_alpha   90.00
_cell.angle_beta   90.00
_cell.angle_gamma   90.00
#
_symmetry.space_group_name_H-M   'P 1'
#
loop_
_entity.id
_entity.type
_entity.pdbx_description
1 polymer ?
#
loop_
_entity_poly.entity_id
_entity_poly.type
_entity_poly.pdbx_seq_one_letter_code
_entity_poly.pdbx_strand_id
1 'polypeptide(L)'
;MSSTPNRDTSPGRPNAEASTLGDDLFNEAYEKALLRKQLFKEYLSRHQVLERFNLALEALFDCSELPEDPVPYLMDKMKNSRPTARKPTNRPNSATFKNG
;
A
#
# COMPACT_ATOMS: atom_id res chain seq x y z
N MET A 1 -60.24 -28.90 -41.45
CA MET A 1 -60.02 -28.50 -40.04
C MET A 1 -58.52 -28.29 -39.89
N SER A 2 -58.09 -27.03 -39.86
CA SER A 2 -56.69 -26.61 -40.00
C SER A 2 -56.04 -26.23 -38.67
N SER A 3 -54.74 -26.51 -38.62
CA SER A 3 -53.68 -25.80 -37.88
C SER A 3 -53.50 -26.12 -36.38
N THR A 4 -52.54 -27.01 -36.12
CA THR A 4 -51.69 -27.01 -34.91
C THR A 4 -50.81 -25.75 -34.89
N PRO A 5 -50.66 -25.04 -33.74
CA PRO A 5 -49.70 -23.94 -33.64
C PRO A 5 -48.29 -24.48 -33.37
N ASN A 6 -47.32 -24.04 -34.18
CA ASN A 6 -45.89 -24.23 -33.94
C ASN A 6 -45.47 -23.44 -32.69
N ARG A 7 -44.87 -24.11 -31.72
CA ARG A 7 -44.23 -23.50 -30.56
C ARG A 7 -42.77 -23.25 -30.89
N ASP A 8 -42.49 -22.10 -31.50
CA ASP A 8 -41.12 -21.59 -31.67
C ASP A 8 -40.50 -21.37 -30.28
N THR A 9 -39.67 -22.32 -29.87
CA THR A 9 -38.82 -22.21 -28.68
C THR A 9 -37.47 -21.69 -29.15
N SER A 10 -37.34 -20.37 -29.30
CA SER A 10 -36.01 -19.74 -29.35
C SER A 10 -35.37 -19.86 -27.96
N PRO A 11 -34.14 -20.38 -27.82
CA PRO A 11 -33.42 -20.31 -26.56
C PRO A 11 -33.00 -18.85 -26.36
N GLY A 12 -33.73 -18.14 -25.50
CA GLY A 12 -33.32 -16.86 -24.96
C GLY A 12 -31.93 -17.01 -24.34
N ARG A 13 -31.02 -16.12 -24.75
CA ARG A 13 -29.64 -16.01 -24.27
C ARG A 13 -29.57 -16.16 -22.74
N PRO A 14 -28.59 -16.89 -22.17
CA PRO A 14 -28.34 -16.82 -20.74
C PRO A 14 -27.92 -15.38 -20.37
N ASN A 15 -28.59 -14.85 -19.34
CA ASN A 15 -28.42 -13.51 -18.75
C ASN A 15 -26.94 -13.10 -18.63
N ALA A 16 -26.54 -12.07 -19.39
CA ALA A 16 -25.28 -11.34 -19.19
C ALA A 16 -25.26 -10.51 -17.89
N GLU A 17 -26.41 -10.42 -17.20
CA GLU A 17 -26.63 -9.54 -16.04
C GLU A 17 -26.17 -10.17 -14.71
N ALA A 18 -25.93 -11.48 -14.67
CA ALA A 18 -25.43 -12.17 -13.47
C ALA A 18 -23.91 -12.01 -13.29
N SER A 19 -23.16 -11.77 -14.37
CA SER A 19 -21.71 -11.58 -14.32
C SER A 19 -21.32 -10.15 -13.90
N THR A 20 -22.14 -9.15 -14.22
CA THR A 20 -21.85 -7.74 -13.91
C THR A 20 -21.92 -7.41 -12.41
N LEU A 21 -22.87 -7.99 -11.68
CA LEU A 21 -23.06 -7.67 -10.25
C LEU A 21 -21.87 -8.15 -9.38
N GLY A 22 -21.31 -9.33 -9.70
CA GLY A 22 -20.14 -9.86 -9.00
C GLY A 22 -18.87 -9.06 -9.30
N ASP A 23 -18.71 -8.64 -10.56
CA ASP A 23 -17.59 -7.81 -11.01
C ASP A 23 -17.64 -6.41 -10.40
N ASP A 24 -18.84 -5.82 -10.27
CA ASP A 24 -19.03 -4.49 -9.66
C ASP A 24 -18.69 -4.48 -8.16
N LEU A 25 -19.14 -5.50 -7.41
CA LEU A 25 -18.80 -5.66 -5.99
C LEU A 25 -17.31 -5.90 -5.77
N PHE A 26 -16.68 -6.68 -6.66
CA PHE A 26 -15.24 -6.90 -6.64
C PHE A 26 -14.47 -5.61 -6.93
N ASN A 27 -14.85 -4.87 -7.98
CA ASN A 27 -14.23 -3.60 -8.35
C ASN A 27 -14.35 -2.56 -7.23
N GLU A 28 -15.52 -2.46 -6.58
CA GLU A 28 -15.71 -1.54 -5.45
C GLU A 28 -14.82 -1.91 -4.26
N ALA A 29 -14.71 -3.20 -3.93
CA ALA A 29 -13.84 -3.68 -2.86
C ALA A 29 -12.36 -3.43 -3.19
N TYR A 30 -11.97 -3.60 -4.46
CA TYR A 30 -10.63 -3.36 -4.96
C TYR A 30 -10.24 -1.88 -4.87
N GLU A 31 -11.09 -0.97 -5.35
CA GLU A 31 -10.88 0.48 -5.26
C GLU A 31 -10.79 0.94 -3.81
N LYS A 32 -11.66 0.43 -2.92
CA LYS A 32 -11.58 0.69 -1.47
C LYS A 32 -10.25 0.21 -0.89
N ALA A 33 -9.75 -0.95 -1.30
CA ALA A 33 -8.47 -1.47 -0.81
C ALA A 33 -7.29 -0.60 -1.29
N LEU A 34 -7.30 -0.15 -2.54
CA LEU A 34 -6.30 0.76 -3.09
C LEU A 34 -6.27 2.09 -2.34
N LEU A 35 -7.45 2.69 -2.11
CA LEU A 35 -7.57 3.94 -1.36
C LEU A 35 -7.03 3.78 0.07
N ARG A 36 -7.39 2.69 0.77
CA ARG A 36 -6.88 2.40 2.13
C ARG A 36 -5.36 2.26 2.14
N LYS A 37 -4.78 1.58 1.14
CA LYS A 37 -3.33 1.44 1.00
C LYS A 37 -2.64 2.79 0.80
N GLN A 38 -3.23 3.68 -0.02
CA GLN A 38 -2.71 5.02 -0.23
C GLN A 38 -2.75 5.85 1.06
N LEU A 39 -3.91 5.88 1.74
CA LEU A 39 -4.09 6.59 3.00
C LEU A 39 -3.15 6.08 4.09
N PHE A 40 -2.94 4.76 4.18
CA PHE A 40 -1.99 4.18 5.11
C PHE A 40 -0.56 4.66 4.86
N LYS A 41 -0.11 4.67 3.60
CA LYS A 41 1.22 5.18 3.25
C LYS A 41 1.36 6.66 3.58
N GLU A 42 0.36 7.47 3.26
CA GLU A 42 0.35 8.90 3.58
C GLU A 42 0.42 9.12 5.09
N TYR A 43 -0.38 8.38 5.87
CA TYR A 43 -0.35 8.42 7.32
C TYR A 43 1.04 8.10 7.88
N LEU A 44 1.66 6.99 7.46
CA LEU A 44 3.01 6.64 7.91
C LEU A 44 4.05 7.72 7.55
N SER A 45 3.93 8.32 6.36
CA SER A 45 4.83 9.40 5.92
C SER A 45 4.62 10.68 6.71
N ARG A 46 3.37 11.10 6.93
CA ARG A 46 3.01 12.31 7.68
C ARG A 46 3.49 12.25 9.13
N HIS A 47 3.42 11.06 9.73
CA HIS A 47 3.86 10.82 11.10
C HIS A 47 5.34 10.39 11.18
N GLN A 48 6.04 10.29 10.05
CA GLN A 48 7.46 9.89 9.97
C GLN A 48 7.75 8.58 10.73
N VAL A 49 6.82 7.62 10.70
CA VAL A 49 6.89 6.39 11.51
C VAL A 49 8.14 5.57 11.18
N LEU A 50 8.42 5.39 9.89
CA LEU A 50 9.60 4.63 9.43
C LEU A 50 10.92 5.31 9.82
N GLU A 51 10.96 6.64 9.78
CA GLU A 51 12.16 7.41 10.14
C GLU A 51 12.42 7.32 11.65
N ARG A 52 11.38 7.45 12.48
CA ARG A 52 11.47 7.26 13.94
C ARG A 52 11.89 5.84 14.32
N PHE A 53 11.40 4.84 13.59
CA PHE A 53 11.79 3.45 13.81
C PHE A 53 13.26 3.22 13.46
N ASN A 54 13.73 3.74 12.32
CA ASN A 54 15.14 3.64 11.93
C ASN A 54 16.07 4.32 12.95
N LEU A 55 15.72 5.51 13.44
CA LEU A 55 16.48 6.21 14.48
C LEU A 55 16.53 5.41 15.78
N ALA A 56 15.43 4.75 16.16
CA ALA A 56 15.40 3.90 17.35
C ALA A 56 16.30 2.66 17.20
N LEU A 57 16.35 2.08 16.00
CA LEU A 57 17.26 0.97 15.69
C LEU A 57 18.73 1.40 15.67
N GLU A 58 19.05 2.54 15.06
CA GLU A 58 20.41 3.11 15.09
C GLU A 58 20.86 3.33 16.54
N ALA A 59 19.99 3.90 17.38
CA ALA A 59 20.27 4.08 18.80
C ALA A 59 20.44 2.77 19.59
N LEU A 60 19.96 1.64 19.06
CA LEU A 60 20.20 0.31 19.64
C LEU A 60 21.55 -0.25 19.20
N PHE A 61 21.97 0.01 17.95
CA PHE A 61 23.30 -0.37 17.45
C PHE A 61 24.43 0.41 18.15
N ASP A 62 24.18 1.67 18.51
CA ASP A 62 25.15 2.54 19.18
C ASP A 62 25.27 2.29 20.70
N CYS A 63 24.47 1.39 21.27
CA CYS A 63 24.52 1.07 22.69
C CYS A 63 25.86 0.39 23.07
N SER A 64 26.55 0.92 24.07
CA SER A 64 27.73 0.28 24.67
C SER A 64 27.39 -1.04 25.37
N GLU A 65 26.18 -1.12 25.93
CA GLU A 65 25.57 -2.32 26.50
C GLU A 65 24.13 -2.42 25.99
N LEU A 66 23.77 -3.57 25.44
CA LEU A 66 22.42 -3.80 24.92
C LEU A 66 21.40 -3.86 26.06
N PRO A 67 20.21 -3.24 25.90
CA PRO A 67 19.16 -3.34 26.89
C PRO A 67 18.69 -4.80 27.05
N GLU A 68 18.39 -5.19 28.29
CA GLU A 68 17.89 -6.54 28.62
C GLU A 68 16.56 -6.84 27.90
N ASP A 69 15.68 -5.85 27.78
CA ASP A 69 14.49 -5.89 26.92
C ASP A 69 14.53 -4.73 25.90
N PRO A 70 14.69 -5.02 24.59
CA PRO A 70 14.78 -3.99 23.57
C PRO A 70 13.44 -3.31 23.25
N VAL A 71 12.29 -3.94 23.54
CA VAL A 71 10.98 -3.40 23.12
C VAL A 71 10.63 -2.10 23.87
N PRO A 72 10.73 -2.02 25.21
CA PRO A 72 10.52 -0.77 25.94
C PRO A 72 11.50 0.32 25.53
N TYR A 73 12.77 -0.04 25.29
CA TYR A 73 13.80 0.89 24.83
C TYR A 73 13.46 1.50 23.47
N LEU A 74 13.11 0.66 22.48
CA LEU A 74 12.73 1.12 21.14
C LEU A 74 11.46 1.98 21.18
N MET A 75 10.47 1.61 22.00
CA MET A 75 9.25 2.40 22.21
C MET A 75 9.56 3.80 22.77
N ASP A 76 10.45 3.89 23.76
CA ASP A 76 10.88 5.17 24.32
C ASP A 76 11.62 6.02 23.27
N LYS A 77 12.57 5.42 22.56
CA LYS A 77 13.31 6.11 21.49
C LYS A 77 12.41 6.59 20.34
N MET A 78 11.39 5.83 19.96
CA MET A 78 10.41 6.27 18.95
C MET A 78 9.55 7.45 19.41
N LYS A 79 9.18 7.51 20.69
CA LYS A 79 8.42 8.62 21.28
C LYS A 79 9.26 9.90 21.36
N ASN A 80 10.52 9.75 21.77
CA ASN A 80 11.42 10.86 22.06
C ASN A 80 12.26 11.33 20.86
N SER A 81 12.36 10.54 19.79
CA SER A 81 13.05 10.94 18.58
C SER A 81 12.32 12.11 17.90
N ARG A 82 13.05 13.21 17.70
CA ARG A 82 12.65 14.26 16.76
C ARG A 82 13.31 13.93 15.43
N PRO A 83 12.54 13.60 14.39
CA PRO A 83 13.11 13.42 13.06
C PRO A 83 13.81 14.71 12.66
N THR A 84 15.11 14.62 12.39
CA THR A 84 15.91 15.76 11.97
C THR A 84 15.40 16.22 10.61
N ALA A 85 15.20 17.53 10.44
CA ALA A 85 14.85 18.10 9.15
C ALA A 85 15.81 17.57 8.08
N ARG A 86 15.28 16.87 7.07
CA ARG A 86 16.06 16.26 6.00
C ARG A 86 17.06 17.27 5.46
N LYS A 87 18.36 17.04 5.67
CA LYS A 87 19.40 17.78 4.96
C LYS A 87 19.23 17.45 3.47
N PRO A 88 19.12 18.43 2.57
CA PRO A 88 19.02 18.15 1.15
C PRO A 88 20.26 17.36 0.76
N THR A 89 20.04 16.11 0.35
CA THR A 89 21.08 15.25 -0.20
C THR A 89 21.46 15.84 -1.55
N ASN A 90 22.49 16.70 -1.56
CA ASN A 90 23.24 17.04 -2.78
C ASN A 90 23.90 15.75 -3.27
N ARG A 91 23.17 14.95 -4.04
CA ARG A 91 23.73 13.84 -4.79
C ARG A 91 24.51 14.47 -5.96
N PRO A 92 25.85 14.33 -6.05
CA PRO A 92 26.55 14.80 -7.23
C PRO A 92 26.09 13.96 -8.43
N ASN A 93 25.61 14.63 -9.48
CA ASN A 93 25.32 14.02 -10.77
C ASN A 93 26.61 13.42 -11.33
N SER A 94 26.80 12.10 -11.20
CA SER A 94 27.85 11.38 -11.91
C SER A 94 27.26 10.57 -13.05
N ALA A 95 27.20 11.18 -14.25
CA ALA A 95 27.23 10.46 -15.52
C ALA A 95 27.51 11.45 -16.66
N THR A 96 28.73 12.00 -16.73
CA THR A 96 29.26 12.49 -18.01
C THR A 96 29.71 11.26 -18.80
N PHE A 97 28.83 10.73 -19.66
CA PHE A 97 29.25 9.80 -20.70
C PHE A 97 30.05 10.60 -21.75
N LYS A 98 31.37 10.42 -21.79
CA LYS A 98 32.19 10.79 -22.94
C LYS A 98 32.25 9.58 -23.86
N ASN A 99 31.56 9.65 -25.00
CA ASN A 99 31.84 8.73 -26.10
C ASN A 99 33.11 9.23 -26.82
N GLY A 100 34.06 8.31 -27.00
CA GLY A 100 35.17 8.46 -27.92
C GLY A 100 34.74 8.20 -29.36
#